data_AF-A0A3A4VTJ5-F1
#
_entry.id   AF-A0A3A4VTJ5-F1
#
_cell.length_a   1.000
_cell.length_b   1.000
_cell.length_c   1.000
_cell.angle_alpha   90.00
_cell.angle_beta   90.00
_cell.angle_gamma   90.00
#
_symmetry.space_group_name_H-M   'P 1'
#
loop_
_entity.id
_entity.type
_entity.pdbx_description
1 polymer ?
#
loop_
_entity_poly.entity_id
_entity_poly.type
_entity_poly.pdbx_seq_one_letter_code
_entity_poly.pdbx_strand_id
1 'polypeptide(L)'
;MSNFWCWFYKKYILLFCLLILLYTAGAFLAPILLNSGSTTAAGFIYGFYGATCHQFAFRSWFLYGEQVFYPLRISGIKNVVTYEDISKNSAVDLSVARIYSGNATAGYKLAICQRDIAINLGFILAGLGFAFVNRKWQPIPILFWMVLGLFPVFFDGVTQLGGSALPVLNTFPPRESTPLLRTTTGLMFGLTTGLFIFPKLEDALRTVKENHRCKEI
;
A
#
# COMPACT_ATOMS: atom_id res chain seq x y z
N MET A 1 0.09 -28.55 -27.35
CA MET A 1 0.76 -27.22 -27.30
C MET A 1 0.04 -26.40 -26.25
N SER A 2 0.72 -25.91 -25.20
CA SER A 2 0.07 -25.02 -24.24
C SER A 2 -0.15 -23.67 -24.94
N ASN A 3 -1.39 -23.39 -25.32
CA ASN A 3 -1.74 -22.05 -25.79
C ASN A 3 -1.53 -21.03 -24.65
N PHE A 4 -1.47 -19.76 -25.03
CA PHE A 4 -1.31 -18.64 -24.08
C PHE A 4 -2.26 -18.75 -22.88
N TRP A 5 -3.52 -19.13 -23.12
CA TRP A 5 -4.55 -19.27 -22.09
C TRP A 5 -4.22 -20.32 -21.04
N CYS A 6 -3.68 -21.48 -21.44
CA CYS A 6 -3.25 -22.49 -20.48
C CYS A 6 -2.02 -22.08 -19.68
N TRP A 7 -1.07 -21.35 -20.29
CA TRP A 7 0.05 -20.77 -19.55
C TRP A 7 -0.44 -19.73 -18.54
N PHE A 8 -1.32 -18.82 -18.96
CA PHE A 8 -1.90 -17.78 -18.13
C PHE A 8 -2.66 -18.38 -16.95
N TYR A 9 -3.58 -19.32 -17.20
CA TYR A 9 -4.29 -20.04 -16.14
C TYR A 9 -3.32 -20.73 -15.16
N LYS A 10 -2.21 -21.30 -15.65
CA LYS A 10 -1.22 -21.93 -14.75
C LYS A 10 -0.38 -20.93 -13.97
N LYS A 11 -0.24 -19.67 -14.40
CA LYS A 11 0.69 -18.71 -13.80
C LYS A 11 0.06 -17.41 -13.29
N TYR A 12 -1.25 -17.20 -13.45
CA TYR A 12 -1.88 -15.90 -13.16
C TYR A 12 -1.63 -15.39 -11.74
N ILE A 13 -1.67 -16.25 -10.71
CA ILE A 13 -1.41 -15.84 -9.32
C ILE A 13 0.01 -15.29 -9.19
N LEU A 14 1.01 -16.01 -9.71
CA LEU A 14 2.40 -15.59 -9.66
C LEU A 14 2.64 -14.33 -10.50
N LEU A 15 1.96 -14.22 -11.64
CA LEU A 15 2.00 -13.04 -12.49
C LEU A 15 1.45 -11.82 -11.73
N PHE A 16 0.27 -11.94 -11.09
CA PHE A 16 -0.30 -10.84 -10.29
C PHE A 16 0.59 -10.48 -9.10
N CYS A 17 1.11 -11.48 -8.37
CA CYS A 17 2.05 -11.22 -7.27
C CYS A 17 3.31 -10.51 -7.77
N LEU A 18 3.86 -10.93 -8.91
CA LEU A 18 5.03 -10.31 -9.53
C LEU A 18 4.73 -8.86 -9.95
N LEU A 19 3.59 -8.59 -10.58
CA LEU A 19 3.21 -7.23 -10.97
C LEU A 19 3.05 -6.30 -9.76
N ILE A 20 2.38 -6.77 -8.70
CA ILE A 20 2.23 -6.01 -7.44
C ILE A 20 3.59 -5.81 -6.77
N LEU A 21 4.46 -6.82 -6.79
CA LEU A 21 5.81 -6.73 -6.24
C LEU A 21 6.65 -5.72 -7.02
N LEU A 22 6.64 -5.75 -8.36
CA LEU A 22 7.38 -4.80 -9.20
C LEU A 22 6.89 -3.37 -9.00
N TYR A 23 5.56 -3.16 -8.90
CA TYR A 23 4.98 -1.88 -8.54
C TYR A 23 5.42 -1.43 -7.13
N THR A 24 5.40 -2.33 -6.14
CA THR A 24 5.77 -1.95 -4.76
C THR A 24 7.27 -1.67 -4.64
N ALA A 25 8.10 -2.52 -5.23
CA ALA A 25 9.56 -2.38 -5.24
C ALA A 25 10.02 -1.17 -6.06
N GLY A 26 9.33 -0.86 -7.16
CA GLY A 26 9.61 0.33 -7.97
C GLY A 26 9.51 1.63 -7.17
N ALA A 27 8.64 1.68 -6.15
CA ALA A 27 8.53 2.85 -5.27
C ALA A 27 9.77 3.09 -4.39
N PHE A 28 10.62 2.07 -4.20
CA PHE A 28 11.89 2.18 -3.48
C PHE A 28 13.00 2.78 -4.35
N LEU A 29 12.84 2.78 -5.69
CA LEU A 29 13.82 3.39 -6.58
C LEU A 29 13.92 4.90 -6.40
N ALA A 30 12.83 5.57 -6.01
CA ALA A 30 12.82 7.01 -5.79
C ALA A 30 13.86 7.48 -4.75
N PRO A 31 13.86 6.99 -3.50
CA PRO A 31 14.88 7.37 -2.53
C PRO A 31 16.28 6.84 -2.86
N ILE A 32 16.40 5.68 -3.53
CA ILE A 32 17.70 5.15 -3.99
C ILE A 32 18.35 6.13 -4.97
N LEU A 33 17.59 6.62 -5.95
CA LEU A 33 18.06 7.58 -6.96
C LEU A 33 18.35 8.95 -6.35
N LEU A 34 17.56 9.42 -5.38
CA LEU A 34 17.88 10.66 -4.67
C LEU A 34 19.17 10.55 -3.87
N ASN A 35 19.37 9.43 -3.18
CA ASN A 35 20.60 9.19 -2.42
C ASN A 35 21.84 9.10 -3.32
N SER A 36 21.70 8.67 -4.58
CA SER A 36 22.77 8.67 -5.58
C SER A 36 22.91 9.99 -6.36
N GLY A 37 22.18 11.05 -5.98
CA GLY A 37 22.21 12.36 -6.63
C GLY A 37 21.43 12.47 -7.95
N SER A 38 20.72 11.42 -8.36
CA SER A 38 19.94 11.36 -9.60
C SER A 38 18.52 11.94 -9.43
N THR A 39 18.44 13.25 -9.21
CA THR A 39 17.18 13.96 -8.90
C THR A 39 16.14 13.87 -10.01
N THR A 40 16.52 14.04 -11.28
CA THR A 40 15.61 13.96 -12.43
C THR A 40 14.95 12.58 -12.54
N ALA A 41 15.74 11.51 -12.42
CA ALA A 41 15.23 10.14 -12.48
C ALA A 41 14.27 9.84 -11.33
N ALA A 42 14.61 10.27 -10.11
CA ALA A 42 13.72 10.17 -8.96
C ALA A 42 12.41 10.94 -9.17
N GLY A 43 12.48 12.14 -9.78
CA GLY A 43 11.32 12.95 -10.13
C GLY A 43 10.33 12.22 -11.05
N PHE A 44 10.82 11.48 -12.04
CA PHE A 44 9.96 10.63 -12.89
C PHE A 44 9.26 9.53 -12.09
N ILE A 45 9.97 8.87 -11.17
CA ILE A 45 9.37 7.84 -10.30
C ILE A 45 8.29 8.47 -9.41
N TYR A 46 8.58 9.59 -8.72
CA TYR A 46 7.57 10.29 -7.92
C TYR A 46 6.37 10.73 -8.77
N GLY A 47 6.60 11.26 -9.97
CA GLY A 47 5.54 11.65 -10.89
C GLY A 47 4.63 10.48 -11.27
N PHE A 48 5.20 9.32 -11.61
CA PHE A 48 4.45 8.10 -11.94
C PHE A 48 3.54 7.65 -10.78
N TYR A 49 4.09 7.53 -9.56
CA TYR A 49 3.30 7.13 -8.39
C TYR A 49 2.40 8.25 -7.85
N GLY A 50 2.63 9.51 -8.24
CA GLY A 50 1.83 10.65 -7.81
C GLY A 50 0.38 10.60 -8.31
N ALA A 51 0.10 9.79 -9.34
CA ALA A 51 -1.25 9.54 -9.84
C ALA A 51 -2.04 8.52 -9.00
N THR A 52 -1.34 7.61 -8.31
CA THR A 52 -1.95 6.51 -7.54
C THR A 52 -1.86 6.71 -6.03
N CYS A 53 -0.94 7.56 -5.56
CA CYS A 53 -0.73 7.86 -4.16
C CYS A 53 -0.56 9.37 -3.96
N HIS A 54 -1.07 9.88 -2.82
CA HIS A 54 -0.87 11.27 -2.45
C HIS A 54 0.56 11.58 -1.98
N GLN A 55 1.36 10.57 -1.65
CA GLN A 55 2.78 10.71 -1.31
C GLN A 55 3.06 11.68 -0.15
N PHE A 56 2.14 11.86 0.79
CA PHE A 56 2.38 12.72 1.95
C PHE A 56 3.56 12.21 2.76
N ALA A 57 4.59 13.05 2.95
CA ALA A 57 5.80 12.70 3.67
C ALA A 57 5.50 12.08 5.05
N PHE A 58 4.57 12.66 5.81
CA PHE A 58 4.17 12.16 7.13
C PHE A 58 3.41 10.83 7.14
N ARG A 59 3.11 10.26 5.96
CA ARG A 59 2.49 8.94 5.76
C ARG A 59 3.39 7.97 5.00
N SER A 60 4.64 8.33 4.72
CA SER A 60 5.60 7.51 3.97
C SER A 60 6.67 6.91 4.90
N TRP A 61 7.28 5.81 4.46
CA TRP A 61 8.56 5.38 5.02
C TRP A 61 9.70 6.17 4.39
N PHE A 62 10.80 6.29 5.11
CA PHE A 62 12.02 6.97 4.69
C PHE A 62 13.19 5.98 4.67
N LEU A 63 14.11 6.18 3.73
CA LEU A 63 15.39 5.47 3.63
C LEU A 63 16.54 6.48 3.72
N TYR A 64 17.71 6.00 4.18
CA TYR A 64 18.95 6.78 4.23
C TYR A 64 18.92 7.98 5.19
N GLY A 65 18.05 7.96 6.20
CA GLY A 65 17.91 9.01 7.19
C GLY A 65 18.00 8.52 8.62
N GLU A 66 17.92 9.45 9.57
CA GLU A 66 17.96 9.18 11.02
C GLU A 66 16.73 8.39 11.51
N GLN A 67 15.57 8.51 10.85
CA GLN A 67 14.37 7.76 11.17
C GLN A 67 13.73 7.15 9.92
N VAL A 68 13.01 6.03 10.11
CA VAL A 68 12.26 5.38 9.03
C VAL A 68 10.89 6.01 8.78
N PHE A 69 10.43 6.92 9.65
CA PHE A 69 9.20 7.70 9.48
C PHE A 69 9.26 9.02 10.25
N TYR A 70 8.45 10.00 9.83
CA TYR A 70 8.32 11.31 10.47
C TYR A 70 6.84 11.67 10.57
N PRO A 71 6.15 11.36 11.68
CA PRO A 71 4.71 11.55 11.79
C PRO A 71 4.37 13.03 12.03
N LEU A 72 3.10 13.40 11.87
CA LEU A 72 2.63 14.72 12.35
C LEU A 72 2.65 14.75 13.88
N ARG A 73 2.90 15.91 14.47
CA ARG A 73 2.89 16.11 15.93
C ARG A 73 1.56 15.70 16.57
N ILE A 74 0.45 15.94 15.86
CA ILE A 74 -0.90 15.56 16.31
C ILE A 74 -1.11 14.04 16.44
N SER A 75 -0.24 13.21 15.86
CA SER A 75 -0.29 11.75 16.04
C SER A 75 0.04 11.30 17.47
N GLY A 76 0.63 12.17 18.29
CA GLY A 76 0.92 11.90 19.70
C GLY A 76 2.07 10.91 19.95
N ILE A 77 2.82 10.52 18.92
CA ILE A 77 3.99 9.65 19.07
C ILE A 77 5.12 10.41 19.76
N LYS A 78 5.57 9.91 20.90
CA LYS A 78 6.67 10.49 21.70
C LYS A 78 8.03 9.97 21.21
N ASN A 79 9.09 10.71 21.52
CA ASN A 79 10.49 10.34 21.24
C ASN A 79 10.80 10.10 19.76
N VAL A 80 10.14 10.84 18.87
CA VAL A 80 10.42 10.85 17.43
C VAL A 80 10.46 12.29 16.93
N VAL A 81 11.32 12.55 15.94
CA VAL A 81 11.32 13.79 15.16
C VAL A 81 10.06 13.81 14.29
N THR A 82 9.33 14.93 14.30
CA THR A 82 8.07 15.05 13.55
C THR A 82 8.29 15.59 12.15
N TYR A 83 7.28 15.47 11.28
CA TYR A 83 7.32 16.06 9.94
C TYR A 83 7.49 17.58 10.00
N GLU A 84 6.84 18.25 10.95
CA GLU A 84 6.97 19.70 11.18
C GLU A 84 8.42 20.09 11.48
N ASP A 85 9.15 19.25 12.24
CA ASP A 85 10.55 19.48 12.57
C ASP A 85 11.46 19.37 11.32
N ILE A 86 11.27 18.35 10.47
CA ILE A 86 12.11 18.13 9.26
C ILE A 86 11.72 18.99 8.06
N SER A 87 10.49 19.50 8.03
CA SER A 87 10.00 20.37 6.95
C SER A 87 10.23 21.85 7.25
N LYS A 88 10.55 22.19 8.51
CA LYS A 88 10.66 23.57 9.02
C LYS A 88 9.38 24.39 8.77
N ASN A 89 8.23 23.72 8.65
CA ASN A 89 6.93 24.34 8.46
C ASN A 89 6.03 24.00 9.64
N SER A 90 5.64 25.03 10.40
CA SER A 90 4.78 24.89 11.57
C SER A 90 3.32 24.59 11.21
N ALA A 91 2.90 24.90 9.98
CA ALA A 91 1.58 24.58 9.46
C ALA A 91 1.66 23.35 8.53
N VAL A 92 0.73 22.40 8.73
CA VAL A 92 0.65 21.21 7.86
C VAL A 92 0.00 21.61 6.54
N ASP A 93 0.81 22.07 5.59
CA ASP A 93 0.39 22.25 4.21
C ASP A 93 0.52 20.91 3.45
N LEU A 94 -0.62 20.36 3.04
CA LEU A 94 -0.70 19.09 2.31
C LEU A 94 0.01 19.14 0.95
N SER A 95 0.03 20.30 0.30
CA SER A 95 0.71 20.47 -0.99
C SER A 95 2.23 20.38 -0.81
N VAL A 96 2.76 21.03 0.23
CA VAL A 96 4.17 20.96 0.62
C VAL A 96 4.54 19.54 1.05
N ALA A 97 3.72 18.89 1.87
CA ALA A 97 3.96 17.52 2.33
C ALA A 97 3.97 16.50 1.19
N ARG A 98 3.20 16.75 0.12
CA ARG A 98 3.19 15.91 -1.09
C ARG A 98 4.47 16.05 -1.90
N ILE A 99 5.01 17.26 -2.07
CA ILE A 99 6.23 17.47 -2.87
C ILE A 99 7.52 17.25 -2.07
N TYR A 100 7.47 17.31 -0.74
CA TYR A 100 8.62 17.09 0.12
C TYR A 100 9.19 15.68 -0.07
N SER A 101 10.37 15.57 -0.68
CA SER A 101 10.98 14.28 -1.01
C SER A 101 12.00 13.78 0.04
N GLY A 102 12.41 14.66 0.95
CA GLY A 102 13.44 14.36 1.96
C GLY A 102 14.70 15.21 1.81
N ASN A 103 15.70 14.95 2.66
CA ASN A 103 17.01 15.61 2.65
C ASN A 103 18.09 14.67 3.24
N ALA A 104 19.35 15.09 3.25
CA ALA A 104 20.47 14.25 3.70
C ALA A 104 20.38 13.81 5.18
N THR A 105 19.70 14.56 6.04
CA THR A 105 19.53 14.22 7.47
C THR A 105 18.30 13.34 7.68
N ALA A 106 17.16 13.75 7.13
CA ALA A 106 15.90 13.02 7.26
C ALA A 106 15.84 11.76 6.37
N GLY A 107 16.77 11.61 5.43
CA GLY A 107 16.67 10.65 4.35
C GLY A 107 15.59 11.03 3.35
N TYR A 108 15.23 10.08 2.50
CA TYR A 108 14.29 10.27 1.39
C TYR A 108 13.09 9.35 1.52
N LYS A 109 11.89 9.88 1.24
CA LYS A 109 10.65 9.12 1.36
C LYS A 109 10.49 8.09 0.24
N LEU A 110 9.66 7.07 0.46
CA LEU A 110 9.19 6.21 -0.61
C LEU A 110 8.13 6.91 -1.47
N ALA A 111 8.01 6.47 -2.73
CA ALA A 111 7.05 7.03 -3.69
C ALA A 111 5.58 6.60 -3.46
N ILE A 112 5.31 5.76 -2.46
CA ILE A 112 3.95 5.36 -2.03
C ILE A 112 3.87 5.38 -0.50
N CYS A 113 2.65 5.39 0.05
CA CYS A 113 2.45 5.51 1.49
C CYS A 113 2.63 4.18 2.23
N GLN A 114 2.79 4.27 3.55
CA GLN A 114 2.90 3.14 4.47
C GLN A 114 1.74 2.14 4.33
N ARG A 115 0.52 2.65 4.09
CA ARG A 115 -0.68 1.84 3.94
C ARG A 115 -0.68 1.07 2.61
N ASP A 116 -0.32 1.71 1.51
CA ASP A 116 -0.31 1.07 0.18
C ASP A 116 0.71 -0.08 0.14
N ILE A 117 1.88 0.11 0.76
CA ILE A 117 2.90 -0.94 0.92
C ILE A 117 2.31 -2.12 1.70
N ALA A 118 1.61 -1.85 2.80
CA ALA A 118 1.02 -2.89 3.62
C ALA A 118 -0.11 -3.65 2.91
N ILE A 119 -0.96 -2.94 2.16
CA ILE A 119 -2.01 -3.55 1.33
C ILE A 119 -1.40 -4.46 0.27
N ASN A 120 -0.42 -3.95 -0.49
CA ASN A 120 0.26 -4.71 -1.53
C ASN A 120 0.96 -5.95 -0.96
N LEU A 121 1.63 -5.80 0.18
CA LEU A 121 2.26 -6.93 0.87
C LEU A 121 1.22 -7.97 1.29
N GLY A 122 0.08 -7.54 1.84
CA GLY A 122 -1.01 -8.44 2.21
C GLY A 122 -1.57 -9.22 1.01
N PHE A 123 -1.77 -8.55 -0.12
CA PHE A 123 -2.19 -9.22 -1.36
C PHE A 123 -1.17 -10.24 -1.85
N ILE A 124 0.12 -9.89 -1.85
CA ILE A 124 1.20 -10.81 -2.24
C ILE A 124 1.21 -12.03 -1.32
N LEU A 125 1.17 -11.83 0.01
CA LEU A 125 1.16 -12.92 0.99
C LEU A 125 -0.05 -13.85 0.80
N ALA A 126 -1.24 -13.28 0.59
CA ALA A 126 -2.43 -14.08 0.32
C ALA A 126 -2.32 -14.84 -1.02
N GLY A 127 -1.80 -14.21 -2.08
CA GLY A 127 -1.62 -14.85 -3.38
C GLY A 127 -0.62 -16.00 -3.33
N LEU A 128 0.54 -15.78 -2.70
CA LEU A 128 1.55 -16.81 -2.47
C LEU A 128 0.99 -17.94 -1.59
N GLY A 129 0.25 -17.62 -0.53
CA GLY A 129 -0.45 -18.60 0.30
C GLY A 129 -1.43 -19.44 -0.49
N PHE A 130 -2.25 -18.83 -1.36
CA PHE A 130 -3.18 -19.54 -2.23
C PHE A 130 -2.48 -20.49 -3.20
N ALA A 131 -1.40 -20.01 -3.83
CA ALA A 131 -0.59 -20.81 -4.73
C ALA A 131 0.07 -21.99 -4.00
N PHE A 132 0.56 -21.77 -2.77
CA PHE A 132 1.19 -22.79 -1.94
C PHE A 132 0.22 -23.93 -1.57
N VAL A 133 -1.05 -23.62 -1.29
CA VAL A 133 -2.09 -24.63 -1.02
C VAL A 133 -2.71 -25.22 -2.31
N ASN A 134 -2.00 -25.12 -3.44
CA ASN A 134 -2.45 -25.62 -4.75
C ASN A 134 -3.83 -25.09 -5.18
N ARG A 135 -4.14 -23.86 -4.80
CA ARG A 135 -5.40 -23.18 -5.15
C ARG A 135 -6.67 -23.82 -4.60
N LYS A 136 -6.56 -24.51 -3.46
CA LYS A 136 -7.66 -25.30 -2.88
C LYS A 136 -8.47 -24.60 -1.78
N TRP A 137 -8.00 -23.47 -1.26
CA TRP A 137 -8.76 -22.77 -0.22
C TRP A 137 -10.09 -22.22 -0.77
N GLN A 138 -11.08 -22.03 0.09
CA GLN A 138 -12.37 -21.43 -0.27
C GLN A 138 -12.35 -19.93 0.07
N PRO A 139 -13.14 -19.08 -0.62
CA PRO A 139 -13.22 -17.67 -0.28
C PRO A 139 -13.77 -17.52 1.14
N ILE A 140 -13.14 -16.65 1.92
CA ILE A 140 -13.68 -16.29 3.23
C ILE A 140 -15.08 -15.70 3.08
N PRO A 141 -15.98 -15.84 4.08
CA PRO A 141 -17.29 -15.21 4.02
C PRO A 141 -17.18 -13.70 3.80
N ILE A 142 -18.06 -13.12 2.97
CA ILE A 142 -18.02 -11.68 2.67
C ILE A 142 -18.07 -10.82 3.93
N LEU A 143 -18.81 -11.26 4.95
CA LEU A 143 -18.89 -10.57 6.24
C LEU A 143 -17.54 -10.54 6.97
N PHE A 144 -16.75 -11.62 6.90
CA PHE A 144 -15.40 -11.66 7.48
C PHE A 144 -14.47 -10.68 6.77
N TRP A 145 -14.52 -10.63 5.43
CA TRP A 145 -13.78 -9.63 4.67
C TRP A 145 -14.21 -8.19 5.00
N MET A 146 -15.51 -7.94 5.12
CA MET A 146 -16.02 -6.61 5.47
C MET A 146 -15.60 -6.19 6.88
N VAL A 147 -15.71 -7.07 7.87
CA VAL A 147 -15.44 -6.74 9.28
C VAL A 147 -13.95 -6.70 9.60
N LEU A 148 -13.16 -7.64 9.07
CA LEU A 148 -11.72 -7.74 9.40
C LEU A 148 -10.84 -6.96 8.42
N GLY A 149 -11.28 -6.79 7.17
CA GLY A 149 -10.52 -6.09 6.14
C GLY A 149 -10.99 -4.65 5.95
N LEU A 150 -12.21 -4.51 5.46
CA LEU A 150 -12.73 -3.22 4.98
C LEU A 150 -13.00 -2.25 6.12
N PHE A 151 -13.66 -2.71 7.19
CA PHE A 151 -14.09 -1.85 8.29
C PHE A 151 -12.91 -1.17 9.00
N PRO A 152 -11.81 -1.86 9.39
CA PRO A 152 -10.71 -1.20 10.09
C PRO A 152 -10.00 -0.14 9.25
N VAL A 153 -9.74 -0.41 7.96
CA VAL A 153 -9.08 0.54 7.07
C VAL A 153 -9.99 1.72 6.71
N PHE A 154 -11.29 1.46 6.52
CA PHE A 154 -12.30 2.48 6.26
C PHE A 154 -12.49 3.38 7.48
N PHE A 155 -12.69 2.79 8.66
CA PHE A 155 -12.83 3.53 9.91
C PHE A 155 -11.59 4.36 10.19
N ASP A 156 -10.39 3.80 10.00
CA ASP A 156 -9.15 4.57 10.15
C ASP A 156 -9.07 5.74 9.16
N GLY A 157 -9.51 5.56 7.91
CA GLY A 157 -9.55 6.61 6.89
C GLY A 157 -10.56 7.71 7.19
N VAL A 158 -11.81 7.36 7.52
CA VAL A 158 -12.88 8.32 7.84
C VAL A 158 -12.53 9.16 9.06
N THR A 159 -12.00 8.51 10.08
CA THR A 159 -11.70 9.15 11.36
C THR A 159 -10.46 10.07 11.26
N GLN A 160 -9.56 9.88 10.28
CA GLN A 160 -8.51 10.85 9.91
C GLN A 160 -9.05 12.12 9.23
N LEU A 161 -10.27 12.09 8.69
CA LEU A 161 -10.92 13.27 8.13
C LEU A 161 -11.66 14.08 9.22
N GLY A 162 -11.50 13.72 10.50
CA GLY A 162 -12.01 14.46 11.64
C GLY A 162 -11.51 15.90 11.66
N GLY A 163 -12.39 16.85 11.96
CA GLY A 163 -12.09 18.28 11.89
C GLY A 163 -11.90 18.85 10.47
N SER A 164 -12.29 18.11 9.43
CA SER A 164 -12.41 18.65 8.07
C SER A 164 -13.64 19.56 7.92
N ALA A 165 -13.71 20.32 6.83
CA ALA A 165 -14.81 21.26 6.55
C ALA A 165 -16.19 20.58 6.33
N LEU A 166 -16.28 19.25 6.41
CA LEU A 166 -17.53 18.51 6.27
C LEU A 166 -18.23 18.39 7.64
N PRO A 167 -19.45 18.94 7.82
CA PRO A 167 -20.13 19.01 9.12
C PRO A 167 -20.32 17.64 9.80
N VAL A 168 -20.58 16.59 9.02
CA VAL A 168 -20.77 15.21 9.53
C VAL A 168 -19.48 14.66 10.15
N LEU A 169 -18.31 15.09 9.65
CA LEU A 169 -16.99 14.61 10.09
C LEU A 169 -16.40 15.48 11.21
N ASN A 170 -16.98 16.64 11.50
CA ASN A 170 -16.59 17.48 12.65
C ASN A 170 -16.94 16.84 14.01
N THR A 171 -17.69 15.74 13.99
CA THR A 171 -17.96 14.91 15.18
C THR A 171 -16.72 14.16 15.67
N PHE A 172 -15.74 13.92 14.78
CA PHE A 172 -14.46 13.31 15.14
C PHE A 172 -13.42 14.41 15.40
N PRO A 173 -12.63 14.31 16.50
CA PRO A 173 -11.55 15.25 16.73
C PRO A 173 -10.47 15.11 15.63
N PRO A 174 -9.75 16.20 15.29
CA PRO A 174 -8.62 16.13 14.39
C PRO A 174 -7.61 15.09 14.89
N ARG A 175 -7.29 14.12 14.04
CA ARG A 175 -6.28 13.09 14.35
C ARG A 175 -5.55 12.63 13.11
N GLU A 176 -4.36 12.09 13.32
CA GLU A 176 -3.55 11.48 12.27
C GLU A 176 -3.17 10.05 12.68
N SER A 177 -3.25 9.10 11.74
CA SER A 177 -2.91 7.70 12.05
C SER A 177 -1.41 7.52 12.28
N THR A 178 -1.08 6.61 13.19
CA THR A 178 0.30 6.19 13.41
C THR A 178 0.77 5.28 12.28
N PRO A 179 2.08 5.17 12.02
CA PRO A 179 2.62 4.20 11.06
C PRO A 179 2.17 2.78 11.35
N LEU A 180 2.16 2.38 12.63
CA LEU A 180 1.67 1.07 13.07
C LEU A 180 0.22 0.85 12.66
N LEU A 181 -0.69 1.79 12.96
CA LEU A 181 -2.10 1.66 12.62
C LEU A 181 -2.32 1.56 11.10
N ARG A 182 -1.59 2.35 10.31
CA ARG A 182 -1.65 2.29 8.84
C ARG A 182 -1.18 0.96 8.29
N THR A 183 -0.07 0.44 8.81
CA THR A 183 0.48 -0.84 8.38
C THR A 183 -0.42 -1.99 8.78
N THR A 184 -0.93 -2.01 10.01
CA THR A 184 -1.81 -3.09 10.48
C THR A 184 -3.13 -3.09 9.71
N THR A 185 -3.82 -1.95 9.62
CA THR A 185 -5.11 -1.88 8.90
C THR A 185 -4.95 -2.15 7.40
N GLY A 186 -3.88 -1.63 6.78
CA GLY A 186 -3.57 -1.89 5.38
C GLY A 186 -3.24 -3.37 5.13
N LEU A 187 -2.43 -3.99 5.98
CA LEU A 187 -2.08 -5.41 5.86
C LEU A 187 -3.30 -6.31 6.04
N MET A 188 -4.14 -6.04 7.04
CA MET A 188 -5.41 -6.76 7.26
C MET A 188 -6.31 -6.66 6.04
N PHE A 189 -6.48 -5.46 5.48
CA PHE A 189 -7.27 -5.26 4.27
C PHE A 189 -6.69 -6.03 3.07
N GLY A 190 -5.38 -5.92 2.81
CA GLY A 190 -4.72 -6.64 1.71
C GLY A 190 -4.83 -8.16 1.84
N LEU A 191 -4.55 -8.71 3.02
CA LEU A 191 -4.63 -10.15 3.29
C LEU A 191 -6.06 -10.69 3.13
N THR A 192 -7.03 -10.07 3.78
CA THR A 192 -8.44 -10.52 3.72
C THR A 192 -9.02 -10.36 2.33
N THR A 193 -8.63 -9.30 1.61
CA THR A 193 -9.07 -9.12 0.21
C THR A 193 -8.47 -10.19 -0.70
N GLY A 194 -7.19 -10.55 -0.52
CA GLY A 194 -6.59 -11.68 -1.24
C GLY A 194 -7.26 -13.02 -0.90
N LEU A 195 -7.53 -13.29 0.38
CA LEU A 195 -8.27 -14.47 0.86
C LEU A 195 -9.67 -14.58 0.25
N PHE A 196 -10.30 -13.44 -0.05
CA PHE A 196 -11.63 -13.37 -0.65
C PHE A 196 -11.61 -13.47 -2.18
N ILE A 197 -10.74 -12.70 -2.84
CA ILE A 197 -10.75 -12.51 -4.30
C ILE A 197 -10.07 -13.66 -5.03
N PHE A 198 -8.92 -14.18 -4.55
CA PHE A 198 -8.18 -15.19 -5.31
C PHE A 198 -8.98 -16.49 -5.57
N PRO A 199 -9.75 -17.04 -4.61
CA PRO A 199 -10.65 -18.17 -4.87
C PRO A 199 -11.72 -17.86 -5.92
N LYS A 200 -12.34 -16.69 -5.82
CA LYS A 200 -13.36 -16.26 -6.78
C LYS A 200 -12.79 -16.09 -8.18
N LEU A 201 -11.56 -15.60 -8.27
CA LEU A 201 -10.84 -15.50 -9.53
C LEU A 201 -10.49 -16.88 -10.09
N GLU A 202 -10.09 -17.84 -9.25
CA GLU A 202 -9.89 -19.23 -9.66
C GLU A 202 -11.18 -19.83 -10.23
N ASP A 203 -12.31 -19.66 -9.53
CA ASP A 203 -13.61 -20.13 -9.99
C ASP A 203 -14.00 -19.50 -11.34
N ALA A 204 -13.77 -18.20 -11.52
CA ALA A 204 -14.00 -17.53 -12.79
C ALA A 204 -13.09 -18.08 -13.91
N LEU A 205 -11.81 -18.31 -13.62
CA LEU A 205 -10.82 -18.80 -14.58
C LEU A 205 -10.93 -20.30 -14.88
N ARG A 206 -11.70 -21.09 -14.11
CA ARG A 206 -12.02 -22.49 -14.45
C ARG A 206 -12.71 -22.59 -15.81
N THR A 207 -13.56 -21.64 -16.16
CA THR A 207 -14.19 -21.59 -17.49
C THR A 207 -13.16 -21.48 -18.61
N VAL A 208 -12.09 -20.69 -18.41
CA VAL A 208 -10.97 -20.57 -19.36
C VAL A 208 -10.21 -21.90 -19.47
N LYS A 209 -9.97 -22.58 -18.34
CA LYS A 209 -9.36 -23.91 -18.31
C LYS A 209 -10.17 -24.92 -19.12
N GLU A 210 -11.50 -24.94 -18.94
CA GLU A 210 -12.42 -25.85 -19.63
C GLU A 210 -12.48 -25.56 -21.14
N ASN A 211 -12.69 -24.30 -21.52
CA ASN A 211 -12.77 -23.88 -22.93
C ASN A 211 -11.49 -24.20 -23.71
N HIS A 212 -10.32 -24.10 -23.07
CA HIS A 212 -9.03 -24.36 -23.70
C HIS A 212 -8.44 -25.75 -23.39
N ARG A 213 -9.19 -26.63 -22.70
CA ARG A 213 -8.80 -28.00 -22.31
C ARG A 213 -7.42 -28.06 -21.64
N CYS A 214 -7.16 -27.13 -20.73
CA CYS A 214 -5.88 -27.05 -20.05
C CYS A 214 -5.71 -28.20 -19.06
N LYS A 215 -4.63 -28.98 -19.19
CA LYS A 215 -4.27 -30.03 -18.21
C LYS A 215 -4.02 -29.41 -16.83
N GLU A 216 -4.40 -30.12 -15.77
CA GLU A 216 -4.10 -29.72 -14.38
C GLU A 216 -2.58 -29.56 -14.15
N ILE A 217 -2.26 -28.90 -13.04
CA ILE A 217 -0.88 -28.78 -12.51
C ILE A 217 -0.56 -30.05 -11.75
#